data_AF-A0A2D5LGN2-F1
#
_entry.id   AF-A0A2D5LGN2-F1
#
_cell.length_a   1.000
_cell.length_b   1.000
_cell.length_c   1.000
_cell.angle_alpha   90.00
_cell.angle_beta   90.00
_cell.angle_gamma   90.00
#
_symmetry.space_group_name_H-M   'P 1'
#
loop_
_entity.id
_entity.type
_entity.pdbx_description
1 polymer ?
#
loop_
_entity_poly.entity_id
_entity_poly.type
_entity_poly.pdbx_seq_one_letter_code
_entity_poly.pdbx_strand_id
1 'polypeptide(L)'
;MDFSLLTRHRGLLAFVLLVLGLAVTLCVTNGQLKDIAEVEWLDVVGEGSICLLTLCWITAVMISRPPGRVTVLLVAGLSFFNFSAMLDVFDEFTFYSDAAHWLSVVESIPAAMGMIVMSIALYCWHQEQLAL
;
A
#
# COMPACT_ATOMS: atom_id res chain seq x y z
N MET A 1 -21.64 7.09 -0.46
CA MET A 1 -20.45 7.22 -1.34
C MET A 1 -20.83 6.68 -2.70
N ASP A 2 -20.65 7.45 -3.77
CA ASP A 2 -20.93 6.98 -5.13
C ASP A 2 -19.72 6.20 -5.66
N PHE A 3 -19.80 4.87 -5.59
CA PHE A 3 -18.75 3.97 -6.05
C PHE A 3 -18.61 3.92 -7.57
N SER A 4 -19.57 4.48 -8.33
CA SER A 4 -19.44 4.57 -9.79
C SER A 4 -18.23 5.41 -10.21
N LEU A 5 -17.81 6.35 -9.38
CA LEU A 5 -16.66 7.23 -9.62
C LEU A 5 -15.32 6.50 -9.65
N LEU A 6 -15.21 5.33 -9.01
CA LEU A 6 -14.03 4.47 -9.09
C LEU A 6 -13.75 4.05 -10.54
N THR A 7 -14.81 3.82 -11.33
CA THR A 7 -14.67 3.41 -12.74
C THR A 7 -14.09 4.51 -13.63
N ARG A 8 -14.00 5.75 -13.16
CA ARG A 8 -13.27 6.84 -13.85
C ARG A 8 -11.75 6.65 -13.78
N HIS A 9 -11.28 5.91 -12.78
CA HIS A 9 -9.87 5.72 -12.45
C HIS A 9 -9.39 4.30 -12.77
N ARG A 10 -9.88 3.68 -13.86
CA ARG A 10 -9.56 2.28 -14.21
C ARG A 10 -8.06 1.97 -14.21
N GLY A 11 -7.24 2.90 -14.71
CA GLY A 11 -5.78 2.75 -14.72
C GLY A 11 -5.18 2.73 -13.31
N LEU A 12 -5.67 3.58 -12.40
CA LEU A 12 -5.23 3.60 -11.01
C LEU A 12 -5.74 2.37 -10.24
N LEU A 13 -6.96 1.92 -10.51
CA LEU A 13 -7.46 0.66 -9.95
C LEU A 13 -6.62 -0.54 -10.38
N ALA A 14 -6.30 -0.63 -11.68
CA ALA A 14 -5.43 -1.69 -12.20
C ALA A 14 -4.03 -1.62 -11.55
N PHE A 15 -3.50 -0.42 -11.34
CA PHE A 15 -2.23 -0.23 -10.64
C PHE A 15 -2.28 -0.70 -9.18
N VAL A 16 -3.31 -0.30 -8.41
CA VAL A 16 -3.49 -0.75 -7.01
C VAL A 16 -3.61 -2.27 -6.94
N LEU A 17 -4.43 -2.88 -7.80
CA LEU A 17 -4.59 -4.33 -7.85
C LEU A 17 -3.29 -5.05 -8.23
N LEU A 18 -2.50 -4.47 -9.14
CA LEU A 18 -1.20 -5.01 -9.51
C LEU A 18 -0.23 -4.96 -8.33
N VAL A 19 -0.18 -3.85 -7.60
CA VAL A 19 0.66 -3.71 -6.40
C VAL A 19 0.27 -4.72 -5.32
N LEU A 20 -1.02 -4.86 -5.03
CA LEU A 20 -1.53 -5.89 -4.10
C LEU A 20 -1.16 -7.30 -4.56
N GLY A 21 -1.37 -7.60 -5.85
CA GLY A 21 -1.04 -8.91 -6.42
C GLY A 21 0.45 -9.22 -6.34
N LEU A 22 1.32 -8.23 -6.52
CA LEU A 22 2.76 -8.38 -6.37
C LEU A 22 3.15 -8.70 -4.92
N ALA A 23 2.57 -8.02 -3.93
CA ALA A 23 2.84 -8.30 -2.52
C ALA A 23 2.48 -9.75 -2.16
N VAL A 24 1.27 -10.18 -2.53
CA VAL A 24 0.82 -11.58 -2.35
C VAL A 24 1.76 -12.55 -3.06
N THR A 25 2.11 -12.27 -4.32
CA THR A 25 2.97 -13.17 -5.10
C THR A 25 4.35 -13.32 -4.46
N LEU A 26 4.94 -12.23 -3.96
CA LEU A 26 6.24 -12.27 -3.29
C LEU A 26 6.20 -13.12 -2.02
N CYS A 27 5.20 -12.90 -1.17
CA CYS A 27 4.99 -13.69 0.04
C CYS A 27 4.79 -15.17 -0.28
N VAL A 28 3.88 -15.52 -1.21
CA VAL A 28 3.57 -16.93 -1.52
C VAL A 28 4.75 -17.66 -2.19
N THR A 29 5.56 -16.97 -2.99
CA THR A 29 6.67 -17.61 -3.71
C THR A 29 7.94 -17.74 -2.89
N ASN A 30 8.16 -16.89 -1.88
CA ASN A 30 9.40 -16.87 -1.09
C ASN A 30 9.19 -17.21 0.39
N GLY A 31 7.96 -17.11 0.90
CA GLY A 31 7.63 -17.36 2.30
C GLY A 31 7.28 -18.82 2.58
N GLN A 32 7.65 -19.28 3.77
CA GLN A 32 7.19 -20.54 4.34
C GLN A 32 6.30 -20.26 5.55
N LEU A 33 5.19 -21.00 5.69
CA LEU A 33 4.25 -20.79 6.79
C LEU A 33 4.92 -21.08 8.14
N LYS A 34 4.81 -20.12 9.06
CA LYS A 34 5.14 -20.27 10.48
C LYS A 34 4.10 -21.16 11.19
N ASP A 35 4.48 -21.71 12.34
CA ASP A 35 3.50 -22.30 13.24
C ASP A 35 2.61 -21.19 13.83
N ILE A 36 1.33 -21.46 14.04
CA ILE A 36 0.37 -20.51 14.63
C ILE A 36 0.82 -20.11 16.04
N ALA A 37 1.57 -20.98 16.74
CA ALA A 37 2.14 -20.68 18.04
C ALA A 37 3.21 -19.57 18.02
N GLU A 38 3.83 -19.32 16.86
CA GLU A 38 4.85 -18.29 16.66
C GLU A 38 4.25 -16.95 16.22
N VAL A 39 2.94 -16.91 15.95
CA VAL A 39 2.23 -15.73 15.47
C VAL A 39 1.97 -14.72 16.59
N GLU A 40 2.55 -13.53 16.50
CA GLU A 40 2.28 -12.35 17.30
C GLU A 40 0.99 -11.66 16.82
N TRP A 41 -0.13 -12.08 17.42
CA TRP A 41 -1.46 -11.56 17.07
C TRP A 41 -1.63 -10.04 17.24
N LEU A 42 -0.82 -9.40 18.09
CA LEU A 42 -0.87 -7.94 18.26
C LEU A 42 -0.37 -7.25 16.99
N ASP A 43 0.72 -7.72 16.41
CA ASP A 43 1.30 -7.18 15.19
C ASP A 43 0.42 -7.46 13.98
N VAL A 44 -0.16 -8.67 13.89
CA VAL A 44 -1.20 -8.99 12.88
C VAL A 44 -2.33 -7.95 12.88
N VAL A 45 -2.83 -7.59 14.06
CA VAL A 45 -3.92 -6.61 14.19
C VAL A 45 -3.41 -5.19 13.89
N GLY A 46 -2.24 -4.84 14.41
CA GLY A 46 -1.62 -3.53 14.22
C GLY A 46 -1.34 -3.24 12.76
N GLU A 47 -0.49 -4.05 12.14
CA GLU A 47 -0.10 -3.93 10.73
C GLU A 47 -1.28 -4.19 9.79
N GLY A 48 -2.14 -5.16 10.13
CA GLY A 48 -3.35 -5.45 9.38
C GLY A 48 -4.29 -4.26 9.33
N SER A 49 -4.41 -3.52 10.44
CA SER A 49 -5.19 -2.28 10.47
C SER A 49 -4.60 -1.18 9.58
N ILE A 50 -3.27 -1.05 9.53
CA ILE A 50 -2.58 -0.08 8.65
C ILE A 50 -2.82 -0.45 7.19
N CYS A 51 -2.73 -1.73 6.84
CA CYS A 51 -3.03 -2.22 5.50
C CYS A 51 -4.50 -1.92 5.08
N LEU A 52 -5.47 -2.17 5.96
CA LEU A 52 -6.88 -1.85 5.69
C LEU A 52 -7.14 -0.34 5.58
N LEU A 53 -6.59 0.46 6.50
CA LEU A 53 -6.78 1.91 6.50
C LEU A 53 -6.22 2.56 5.23
N THR A 54 -5.06 2.10 4.77
CA THR A 54 -4.44 2.62 3.55
C THR A 54 -5.26 2.29 2.31
N LEU A 55 -5.89 1.12 2.23
CA LEU A 55 -6.88 0.78 1.20
C LEU A 55 -8.14 1.66 1.27
N CYS A 56 -8.64 1.93 2.48
CA CYS A 56 -9.74 2.86 2.68
C CYS A 56 -9.38 4.27 2.19
N TRP A 57 -8.17 4.75 2.47
CA TRP A 57 -7.71 6.07 2.01
C TRP A 57 -7.53 6.12 0.49
N ILE A 58 -6.97 5.10 -0.14
CA ILE A 58 -6.88 4.98 -1.61
C ILE A 58 -8.27 5.09 -2.23
N THR A 59 -9.23 4.35 -1.69
CA THR A 59 -10.63 4.37 -2.14
C THR A 59 -11.26 5.75 -1.95
N ALA A 60 -11.06 6.37 -0.78
CA ALA A 60 -11.57 7.71 -0.50
C ALA A 60 -10.99 8.77 -1.45
N VAL A 61 -9.69 8.70 -1.78
CA VAL A 61 -9.04 9.60 -2.74
C VAL A 61 -9.68 9.44 -4.13
N MET A 62 -9.86 8.20 -4.60
CA MET A 62 -10.44 7.95 -5.93
C MET A 62 -11.90 8.40 -6.05
N ILE A 63 -12.70 8.27 -4.99
CA ILE A 63 -14.10 8.69 -4.99
C ILE A 63 -14.23 10.21 -4.85
N SER A 64 -13.35 10.85 -4.08
CA SER A 64 -13.50 12.26 -3.71
C SER A 64 -12.85 13.24 -4.68
N ARG A 65 -11.91 12.79 -5.52
CA ARG A 65 -11.13 13.68 -6.40
C ARG A 65 -11.33 13.41 -7.89
N PRO A 66 -11.31 14.47 -8.72
CA PRO A 66 -11.21 14.31 -10.17
C PRO A 66 -9.86 13.68 -10.57
N PRO A 67 -9.75 13.09 -11.76
CA PRO A 67 -8.49 12.61 -12.30
C PRO A 67 -7.55 13.78 -12.53
N GLY A 68 -6.31 13.63 -12.10
CA GLY A 68 -5.30 14.66 -12.20
C GLY A 68 -3.99 14.21 -11.56
N ARG A 69 -2.95 15.04 -11.70
CA ARG A 69 -1.60 14.74 -11.20
C ARG A 69 -1.59 14.46 -9.70
N VAL A 70 -2.31 15.27 -8.90
CA VAL A 70 -2.38 15.08 -7.45
C VAL A 70 -3.04 13.75 -7.08
N THR A 71 -4.15 13.39 -7.71
CA THR A 71 -4.83 12.10 -7.49
C THR A 71 -3.94 10.91 -7.81
N VAL A 72 -3.18 10.99 -8.92
CA VAL A 72 -2.21 9.94 -9.29
C VAL A 72 -1.10 9.82 -8.24
N LEU A 73 -0.52 10.94 -7.78
CA LEU A 73 0.55 10.92 -6.78
C LEU A 73 0.04 10.40 -5.41
N LEU A 74 -1.15 10.81 -4.98
CA LEU A 74 -1.76 10.32 -3.74
C LEU A 74 -2.00 8.81 -3.79
N VAL A 75 -2.61 8.31 -4.87
CA VAL A 75 -2.86 6.87 -5.03
C VAL A 75 -1.54 6.10 -5.14
N ALA A 76 -0.56 6.60 -5.90
CA ALA A 76 0.73 5.94 -6.05
C ALA A 76 1.50 5.85 -4.72
N GLY A 77 1.58 6.95 -3.98
CA GLY A 77 2.25 6.99 -2.68
C GLY A 77 1.61 6.07 -1.66
N LEU A 78 0.27 6.11 -1.55
CA LEU A 78 -0.47 5.19 -0.68
C LEU A 78 -0.34 3.73 -1.12
N SER A 79 -0.26 3.44 -2.42
CA SER A 79 -0.10 2.06 -2.90
C SER A 79 1.26 1.49 -2.55
N PHE A 80 2.35 2.26 -2.67
CA PHE A 80 3.68 1.81 -2.22
C PHE A 80 3.75 1.60 -0.72
N PHE A 81 3.11 2.48 0.05
CA PHE A 81 3.02 2.30 1.49
C PHE A 81 2.17 1.07 1.86
N ASN A 82 1.04 0.86 1.18
CA ASN A 82 0.19 -0.31 1.37
C ASN A 82 0.89 -1.62 0.99
N PHE A 83 1.70 -1.62 -0.07
CA PHE A 83 2.52 -2.76 -0.45
C PHE A 83 3.44 -3.20 0.69
N SER A 84 4.19 -2.26 1.27
CA SER A 84 5.06 -2.53 2.41
C SER A 84 4.27 -3.02 3.63
N ALA A 85 3.18 -2.33 3.99
CA ALA A 85 2.33 -2.74 5.11
C ALA A 85 1.72 -4.14 4.91
N MET A 86 1.50 -4.56 3.66
CA MET A 86 1.02 -5.91 3.36
C MET A 86 2.11 -6.96 3.51
N LEU A 87 3.36 -6.63 3.18
CA LEU A 87 4.50 -7.52 3.41
C LEU A 87 4.79 -7.68 4.91
N ASP A 88 4.70 -6.60 5.69
CA ASP A 88 4.75 -6.59 7.17
C ASP A 88 3.76 -7.64 7.72
N VAL A 89 2.46 -7.48 7.41
CA VAL A 89 1.43 -8.42 7.88
C VAL A 89 1.71 -9.87 7.49
N PHE A 90 2.31 -10.08 6.32
CA PHE A 90 2.63 -11.42 5.84
C PHE A 90 3.86 -12.03 6.48
N ASP A 91 4.83 -11.24 6.93
CA ASP A 91 5.99 -11.75 7.63
C ASP A 91 5.59 -12.38 8.97
N GLU A 92 4.46 -11.96 9.54
CA GLU A 92 3.97 -12.53 10.78
C GLU A 92 3.45 -13.97 10.59
N PHE A 93 2.96 -14.29 9.38
CA PHE A 93 2.54 -15.65 9.02
C PHE A 93 3.61 -16.45 8.29
N THR A 94 4.64 -15.80 7.75
CA THR A 94 5.63 -16.45 6.91
C THR A 94 7.06 -16.07 7.30
N PHE A 95 7.93 -17.06 7.43
CA PHE A 95 9.36 -16.81 7.57
C PHE A 95 10.04 -16.94 6.21
N TYR A 96 11.07 -16.13 6.01
CA TYR A 96 11.92 -16.17 4.83
C TYR A 96 13.25 -16.84 5.18
N SER A 97 13.81 -17.62 4.26
CA SER A 97 15.13 -18.23 4.46
C SER A 97 16.22 -17.15 4.55
N ASP A 98 17.27 -17.37 5.35
CA ASP A 98 18.41 -16.44 5.51
C ASP A 98 19.07 -16.00 4.18
N ALA A 99 18.92 -16.80 3.11
CA ALA A 99 19.39 -16.45 1.77
C ALA A 99 18.58 -15.30 1.12
N ALA A 100 17.45 -14.89 1.71
CA ALA A 100 16.51 -13.91 1.19
C ALA A 100 16.55 -12.57 1.95
N HIS A 101 17.70 -12.16 2.48
CA HIS A 101 17.89 -10.84 3.11
C HIS A 101 17.47 -9.64 2.24
N TRP A 102 17.33 -9.82 0.93
CA TRP A 102 16.81 -8.79 0.03
C TRP A 102 15.30 -8.54 0.21
N LEU A 103 14.53 -9.48 0.77
CA LEU A 103 13.11 -9.28 1.05
C LEU A 103 12.89 -8.24 2.14
N SER A 104 13.73 -8.20 3.18
CA SER A 104 13.58 -7.19 4.25
C SER A 104 13.81 -5.76 3.77
N VAL A 105 14.60 -5.61 2.70
CA VAL A 105 14.77 -4.34 2.00
C VAL A 105 13.52 -3.98 1.20
N VAL A 106 12.87 -4.98 0.59
CA VAL A 106 11.61 -4.82 -0.16
C VAL A 106 10.42 -4.55 0.77
N GLU A 107 10.47 -4.96 2.02
CA GLU A 107 9.48 -4.61 3.05
C GLU A 107 9.51 -3.11 3.38
N SER A 108 10.69 -2.49 3.49
CA SER A 108 10.83 -1.15 4.07
C SER A 108 11.05 -0.01 3.07
N ILE A 109 11.77 -0.25 1.96
CA ILE A 109 12.06 0.80 0.97
C ILE A 109 10.80 1.35 0.28
N PRO A 110 9.82 0.51 -0.17
CA PRO A 110 8.62 1.02 -0.82
C PRO A 110 7.79 1.92 0.10
N ALA A 111 7.71 1.63 1.40
CA ALA A 111 7.09 2.52 2.38
C ALA A 111 7.76 3.90 2.39
N ALA A 112 9.08 3.95 2.50
CA ALA A 112 9.82 5.21 2.51
C ALA A 112 9.60 6.01 1.20
N MET A 113 9.65 5.33 0.05
CA MET A 113 9.34 5.93 -1.25
C MET A 113 7.89 6.44 -1.31
N GLY A 114 6.94 5.64 -0.83
CA GLY A 114 5.53 5.99 -0.74
C GLY A 114 5.30 7.26 0.07
N MET A 115 5.99 7.39 1.21
CA MET A 115 5.92 8.57 2.08
C MET A 115 6.52 9.83 1.44
N ILE A 116 7.61 9.70 0.67
CA ILE A 116 8.18 10.82 -0.11
C ILE A 116 7.19 11.25 -1.19
N VAL A 117 6.64 10.31 -1.95
CA VAL A 117 5.64 10.58 -2.99
C VAL A 117 4.40 11.24 -2.38
N MET A 118 3.92 10.75 -1.23
CA MET A 118 2.83 11.34 -0.48
C MET A 118 3.13 12.77 -0.05
N SER A 119 4.33 13.05 0.43
CA SER A 119 4.73 14.41 0.82
C SER A 119 4.67 15.38 -0.37
N ILE A 120 5.16 14.95 -1.54
CA ILE A 120 5.05 15.72 -2.79
C ILE A 120 3.58 15.89 -3.19
N ALA A 121 2.78 14.83 -3.09
CA ALA A 121 1.35 14.85 -3.44
C ALA A 121 0.58 15.86 -2.59
N LEU A 122 0.81 15.87 -1.27
CA LEU A 122 0.20 16.81 -0.34
C LEU A 122 0.65 18.25 -0.60
N TYR A 123 1.93 18.46 -0.93
CA TYR A 123 2.41 19.78 -1.32
C TYR A 123 1.74 20.28 -2.61
N CYS A 124 1.68 19.45 -3.66
CA CYS A 124 0.98 19.80 -4.90
C CYS A 124 -0.51 20.04 -4.65
N TRP A 125 -1.14 19.25 -3.78
CA TRP A 125 -2.53 19.49 -3.40
C TRP A 125 -2.69 20.85 -2.70
N HIS A 126 -1.80 21.20 -1.78
CA HIS A 126 -1.82 22.51 -1.13
C HIS A 126 -1.72 23.65 -2.15
N GLN A 127 -0.86 23.53 -3.18
CA GLN A 127 -0.78 24.51 -4.26
C GLN A 127 -2.08 24.60 -5.08
N GLU A 128 -2.75 23.48 -5.37
CA GLU A 128 -4.08 23.50 -6.01
C GLU A 128 -5.11 24.27 -5.18
N GLN A 129 -5.07 24.16 -3.84
CA GLN A 129 -6.00 24.89 -2.96
C GLN A 129 -5.74 26.38 -2.91
N LEU A 130 -4.47 26.82 -3.02
CA LEU A 130 -4.12 28.24 -3.05
C LEU A 130 -4.51 28.93 -4.37
N ALA A 131 -4.69 28.15 -5.44
CA ALA A 131 -5.07 28.66 -6.75
C ALA A 131 -6.60 28.78 -6.94
N LEU A 132 -7.39 28.35 -5.95
CA LEU A 132 -8.86 28.42 -5.91
C LEU A 132 -9.32 29.61 -5.07
#